data_AF-A0A974P7H7-F1
#
_entry.id   AF-A0A974P7H7-F1
#
_cell.length_a   1.000
_cell.length_b   1.000
_cell.length_c   1.000
_cell.angle_alpha   90.00
_cell.angle_beta   90.00
_cell.angle_gamma   90.00
#
_symmetry.space_group_name_H-M   'P 1'
#
loop_
_entity.id
_entity.type
_entity.pdbx_description
1 polymer ?
#
loop_
_entity_poly.entity_id
_entity_poly.type
_entity_poly.pdbx_seq_one_letter_code
_entity_poly.pdbx_strand_id
1 'polypeptide(L)' 'MWLIPADGKPRSLGLIAPGTSKTLPMPQGLPALATEGASIAVSVEPLGGSRQDGPSGPVAAIGKLARI' A
#
# COMPACT_ATOMS: atom_id res chain seq x y z
N MET A 1 1.20 -3.67 -2.48
CA MET A 1 0.14 -2.79 -1.95
C MET A 1 0.75 -1.90 -0.89
N TRP A 2 0.34 -0.64 -0.82
CA TRP A 2 0.99 0.38 -0.01
C TRP A 2 -0.02 1.18 0.80
N LEU A 3 0.33 1.50 2.04
CA LEU A 3 -0.24 2.59 2.81
C LEU A 3 0.66 3.80 2.65
N ILE A 4 0.10 4.95 2.27
CA ILE A 4 0.81 6.23 2.16
C ILE A 4 0.17 7.16 3.20
N PRO A 5 0.78 7.32 4.40
CA PRO A 5 0.29 8.23 5.42
C PRO A 5 0.46 9.70 5.01
N ALA A 6 0.04 10.61 5.90
CA ALA A 6 0.22 12.04 5.70
C ALA A 6 1.70 12.48 5.56
N ASP A 7 2.65 11.65 6.01
CA ASP A 7 4.09 11.86 5.81
C ASP A 7 4.55 11.61 4.35
N GLY A 8 3.66 11.10 3.50
CA GLY A 8 3.92 10.80 2.10
C GLY A 8 4.82 9.58 1.86
N LYS A 9 5.25 8.87 2.92
CA LYS A 9 6.20 7.75 2.81
C LYS A 9 5.44 6.42 2.64
N PRO A 10 5.56 5.72 1.50
CA PRO A 10 4.84 4.48 1.29
C PRO A 10 5.35 3.37 2.22
N ARG A 11 4.42 2.64 2.83
CA ARG A 11 4.68 1.49 3.71
C ARG A 11 4.04 0.26 3.10
N SER A 12 4.82 -0.81 2.92
CA SER A 12 4.33 -2.02 2.28
C SER A 12 3.26 -2.69 3.14
N LEU A 13 2.11 -2.99 2.53
CA LEU A 13 1.05 -3.84 3.08
C LEU A 13 1.15 -5.28 2.56
N GLY A 14 2.12 -5.56 1.67
CA GLY A 14 2.35 -6.88 1.09
C GLY A 14 1.97 -7.00 -0.39
N LEU A 15 2.14 -8.22 -0.91
CA LEU A 15 1.92 -8.57 -2.32
C LEU A 15 0.59 -9.31 -2.52
N ILE A 16 -0.01 -9.05 -3.68
CA ILE A 16 -1.24 -9.66 -4.18
C ILE A 16 -0.88 -10.35 -5.50
N ALA A 17 -1.31 -11.60 -5.67
CA ALA A 17 -1.08 -12.32 -6.91
C ALA A 17 -2.05 -11.82 -8.00
N PRO A 18 -1.64 -11.74 -9.28
CA PRO A 18 -2.53 -11.34 -10.36
C PRO A 18 -3.80 -12.18 -10.42
N GLY A 19 -4.95 -11.55 -10.67
CA GLY A 19 -6.24 -12.24 -10.79
C GLY A 19 -6.81 -12.78 -9.48
N THR A 20 -6.20 -12.47 -8.33
CA THR A 20 -6.67 -12.94 -7.02
C THR A 20 -7.24 -11.81 -6.18
N SER A 21 -8.23 -12.15 -5.35
CA SER A 21 -8.62 -11.32 -4.20
C SER A 21 -7.88 -11.83 -2.97
N LYS A 22 -7.29 -10.91 -2.19
CA LYS A 22 -6.53 -11.27 -1.00
C LYS A 22 -6.80 -10.29 0.13
N THR A 23 -7.17 -10.81 1.29
CA THR A 23 -7.15 -10.05 2.55
C THR A 23 -5.73 -10.05 3.09
N LEU A 24 -5.18 -8.86 3.30
CA LEU A 24 -3.85 -8.68 3.87
C LEU A 24 -4.01 -8.21 5.33
N PRO A 25 -3.50 -8.96 6.32
CA PRO A 25 -3.50 -8.47 7.69
C PRO A 25 -2.65 -7.20 7.75
N MET A 26 -3.15 -6.19 8.45
CA MET A 26 -2.43 -4.94 8.62
C MET A 26 -1.15 -5.21 9.44
N PRO A 27 0.05 -4.89 8.90
CA PRO A 27 1.29 -4.99 9.67
C PRO A 27 1.22 -4.17 10.96
N GLN A 28 1.91 -4.62 12.01
CA GLN A 28 1.92 -3.95 13.30
C GLN A 28 2.34 -2.48 13.17
N GLY A 29 1.67 -1.59 13.91
CA GLY A 29 1.92 -0.15 13.90
C GLY A 29 1.35 0.63 12.71
N LEU A 30 0.93 -0.02 11.63
CA LEU A 30 0.27 0.65 10.50
C LEU A 30 -1.20 1.04 10.73
N PRO A 31 -2.02 0.36 11.56
CA PRO A 31 -3.41 0.80 11.80
C PRO A 31 -3.52 2.25 12.26
N ALA A 32 -2.60 2.71 13.12
CA ALA A 32 -2.59 4.09 13.63
C ALA A 32 -2.26 5.15 12.56
N LEU A 33 -1.70 4.72 11.41
CA LEU A 33 -1.34 5.59 10.29
C LEU A 33 -2.39 5.60 9.19
N ALA A 34 -3.36 4.68 9.25
CA ALA A 34 -4.49 4.61 8.32
C ALA A 34 -5.63 5.53 8.77
N THR A 35 -5.33 6.83 8.85
CA THR A 35 -6.26 7.88 9.23
C THR A 35 -6.74 8.66 8.02
N GLU A 36 -7.67 9.60 8.23
CA GLU A 36 -8.06 10.56 7.21
C GLU A 36 -6.82 11.30 6.65
N GLY A 37 -6.78 11.46 5.33
CA GLY A 37 -5.64 12.04 4.61
C GLY A 37 -4.58 11.01 4.16
N ALA A 38 -4.60 9.79 4.69
CA ALA A 38 -3.79 8.71 4.14
C ALA A 38 -4.38 8.19 2.80
N SER A 39 -3.55 7.56 1.99
CA SER A 39 -3.93 6.92 0.73
C SER A 39 -3.48 5.47 0.67
N ILE A 40 -4.19 4.65 -0.08
CA ILE A 40 -3.75 3.31 -0.48
C ILE A 40 -3.29 3.38 -1.93
N ALA A 41 -2.18 2.72 -2.24
CA ALA A 41 -1.69 2.58 -3.61
C ALA A 41 -1.41 1.11 -3.97
N VAL A 42 -1.59 0.80 -5.26
CA VAL A 42 -1.25 -0.50 -5.84
C VAL A 42 -0.26 -0.27 -6.97
N SER A 43 0.89 -0.92 -6.90
CA SER A 43 1.90 -0.92 -7.97
C SER A 43 2.08 -2.31 -8.55
N VAL A 44 2.50 -2.36 -9.82
CA VAL A 44 2.97 -3.58 -10.47
C VAL A 44 4.44 -3.74 -10.10
N GLU A 45 4.76 -4.76 -9.29
CA GLU A 45 6.12 -4.98 -8.79
C GLU A 45 6.78 -6.20 -9.46
N PRO A 46 8.12 -6.23 -9.53
CA PRO A 46 8.86 -7.45 -9.87
C PRO A 46 8.58 -8.61 -8.91
N LEU A 47 8.98 -9.83 -9.29
CA LEU A 47 8.93 -10.98 -8.40
C LEU A 47 9.71 -10.71 -7.10
N GLY A 48 9.06 -10.95 -5.97
CA GLY A 48 9.60 -10.63 -4.64
C GLY A 48 9.25 -9.22 -4.13
N GLY A 49 8.66 -8.36 -4.96
CA GLY A 49 8.28 -7.00 -4.59
C GLY A 49 9.43 -6.00 -4.64
N SER A 50 9.13 -4.77 -4.23
CA SER A 50 10.14 -3.70 -4.13
C SER A 50 11.18 -4.01 -3.05
N ARG A 51 12.43 -3.57 -3.31
CA ARG A 51 13.55 -3.56 -2.36
C ARG A 51 13.97 -2.16 -1.92
N GLN A 52 13.25 -1.13 -2.36
CA GLN A 52 13.49 0.27 -2.01
C GLN A 52 12.37 0.80 -1.09
N ASP A 53 12.57 2.00 -0.56
CA ASP A 53 11.54 2.70 0.19
C ASP A 53 10.40 3.13 -0.75
N GLY A 54 9.40 2.27 -0.87
CA GLY A 54 8.22 2.47 -1.70
C GLY A 54 8.19 1.62 -2.98
N PRO A 55 7.27 1.90 -3.90
CA PRO A 55 7.09 1.11 -5.12
C PRO A 55 8.33 1.17 -6.02
N SER A 56 8.71 0.04 -6.61
CA SER A 56 9.79 -0.02 -7.61
C SER A 56 9.27 -0.07 -9.05
N GLY A 57 7.99 -0.39 -9.23
CA GLY A 57 7.33 -0.36 -10.53
C GLY A 57 6.18 0.66 -10.62
N PRO A 58 5.47 0.70 -11.75
CA PRO A 58 4.43 1.70 -11.99
C PRO A 58 3.25 1.52 -11.03
N VAL A 59 2.71 2.65 -10.56
CA VAL A 59 1.51 2.68 -9.73
C VAL A 59 0.27 2.58 -10.63
N ALA A 60 -0.51 1.52 -10.44
CA ALA A 60 -1.71 1.21 -11.22
C ALA A 60 -2.99 1.84 -10.63
N ALA A 61 -3.02 2.07 -9.32
CA ALA A 61 -4.17 2.68 -8.65
C ALA A 61 -3.77 3.40 -7.37
N ILE A 62 -4.50 4.48 -7.05
CA ILE A 62 -4.39 5.24 -5.79
C ILE A 62 -5.80 5.60 -5.33
N GLY A 63 -6.09 5.43 -4.03
CA GLY A 63 -7.33 5.85 -3.41
C GLY A 63 -7.08 6.52 -2.06
N LYS A 64 -7.77 7.63 -1.79
CA LYS A 64 -7.71 8.31 -0.48
C LYS A 64 -8.62 7.60 0.52
N LEU A 65 -8.16 7.48 1.76
CA LEU A 65 -8.99 7.08 2.87
C LEU A 65 -9.86 8.26 3.30
N ALA A 66 -11.17 8.05 3.32
CA ALA A 66 -12.16 9.00 3.78
C ALA A 66 -12.97 8.38 4.92
N ARG A 67 -13.39 9.21 5.86
CA ARG A 67 -14.38 8.81 6.87
C ARG A 67 -15.74 8.71 6.20
N ILE A 68 -16.47 7.64 6.50
CA ILE A 68 -17.86 7.43 6.08
C ILE A 68 -18.83 7.77 7.21
#